data_AF-A0A955X098-F1
#
_entry.id   AF-A0A955X098-F1
#
_cell.length_a   1.000
_cell.length_b   1.000
_cell.length_c   1.000
_cell.angle_alpha   90.00
_cell.angle_beta   90.00
_cell.angle_gamma   90.00
#
_symmetry.space_group_name_H-M   'P 1'
#
loop_
_entity.id
_entity.type
_entity.pdbx_description
1 polymer ?
#
loop_
_entity_poly.entity_id
_entity_poly.type
_entity_poly.pdbx_seq_one_letter_code
_entity_poly.pdbx_strand_id
1 'polypeptide(L)'
;VIAFVNRRAISAGALISYAADFIAFTNGASMGAATPIQVEGGKAEAVGEKVVSYMRSEMRATAEANGRNGDVAEAMVDREVAVAGVSEAGRLLTVTTEQALKFGIANAQIETLDALLGQLGLAKATRVEPTINWAEKLARFLTDPVV
;
A
#
# COMPACT_ATOMS: atom_id res chain seq x y z
N VAL A 1 -13.87 -2.99 -4.20
CA VAL A 1 -13.11 -2.47 -3.04
C VAL A 1 -12.36 -1.22 -3.46
N ILE A 2 -12.30 -0.20 -2.60
CA ILE A 2 -11.60 1.06 -2.90
C ILE A 2 -10.55 1.30 -1.83
N ALA A 3 -9.30 1.52 -2.24
CA ALA A 3 -8.24 2.00 -1.37
C ALA A 3 -8.18 3.53 -1.45
N PHE A 4 -8.42 4.21 -0.33
CA PHE A 4 -8.27 5.65 -0.22
C PHE A 4 -7.01 5.98 0.58
N VAL A 5 -5.91 6.28 -0.12
CA VAL A 5 -4.60 6.55 0.47
C VAL A 5 -4.56 7.98 1.01
N ASN A 6 -4.83 8.11 2.31
CA ASN A 6 -4.84 9.38 3.04
C ASN A 6 -4.17 9.22 4.43
N ARG A 7 -2.90 9.57 4.64
CA ARG A 7 -1.91 10.09 3.67
C ARG A 7 -0.88 9.04 3.26
N ARG A 8 -0.84 7.87 3.91
CA ARG A 8 0.25 6.91 3.73
C ARG A 8 -0.28 5.48 3.62
N ALA A 9 0.25 4.73 2.66
CA ALA A 9 0.06 3.30 2.49
C ALA A 9 1.44 2.63 2.37
N ILE A 10 2.11 2.43 3.51
CA ILE A 10 3.44 1.82 3.56
C ILE A 10 3.37 0.35 3.99
N SER A 11 4.40 -0.43 3.69
CA SER A 11 4.47 -1.85 4.10
C SER A 11 3.24 -2.63 3.59
N ALA A 12 2.58 -3.40 4.45
CA ALA A 12 1.35 -4.11 4.13
C ALA A 12 0.24 -3.19 3.56
N GLY A 13 0.23 -1.90 3.90
CA GLY A 13 -0.70 -0.94 3.34
C GLY A 13 -0.57 -0.78 1.82
N ALA A 14 0.65 -0.91 1.28
CA ALA A 14 0.88 -0.88 -0.16
C ALA A 14 0.29 -2.13 -0.84
N LEU A 15 0.52 -3.32 -0.28
CA LEU A 15 -0.04 -4.59 -0.79
C LEU A 15 -1.57 -4.57 -0.78
N ILE A 16 -2.18 -4.17 0.35
CA ILE A 16 -3.65 -4.03 0.48
C ILE A 16 -4.19 -3.03 -0.55
N SER A 17 -3.46 -1.94 -0.80
CA SER A 17 -3.87 -0.95 -1.80
C SER A 17 -3.82 -1.54 -3.20
N TYR A 18 -2.75 -2.25 -3.57
CA TYR A 18 -2.64 -2.93 -4.87
C TYR A 18 -3.74 -3.95 -5.13
N ALA A 19 -4.26 -4.59 -4.08
CA ALA A 19 -5.36 -5.55 -4.16
C ALA A 19 -6.74 -4.90 -4.40
N ALA A 20 -6.87 -3.58 -4.32
CA ALA A 20 -8.13 -2.88 -4.51
C ALA A 20 -8.46 -2.65 -5.99
N ASP A 21 -9.73 -2.73 -6.36
CA ASP A 21 -10.20 -2.43 -7.73
C ASP A 21 -9.95 -0.97 -8.11
N PHE A 22 -9.99 -0.06 -7.13
CA PHE A 22 -9.77 1.38 -7.33
C PHE A 22 -8.88 1.95 -6.24
N ILE A 23 -7.86 2.72 -6.61
CA ILE A 23 -6.96 3.41 -5.69
C ILE A 23 -7.05 4.92 -5.92
N ALA A 24 -7.43 5.65 -4.89
CA ALA A 24 -7.42 7.11 -4.85
C ALA A 24 -6.36 7.62 -3.88
N PHE A 25 -5.64 8.66 -4.27
CA PHE A 25 -4.67 9.35 -3.41
C PHE A 25 -5.17 10.74 -3.05
N THR A 26 -4.94 11.20 -1.83
CA THR A 26 -5.01 12.64 -1.50
C THR A 26 -3.74 13.36 -1.96
N ASN A 27 -3.74 14.69 -2.00
CA ASN A 27 -2.51 15.45 -2.22
C ASN A 27 -1.48 15.16 -1.13
N GLY A 28 -0.21 15.05 -1.53
CA GLY A 28 0.92 14.77 -0.63
C GLY A 28 0.88 13.38 0.00
N ALA A 29 0.10 12.45 -0.56
CA ALA A 29 0.08 11.08 -0.11
C ALA A 29 1.28 10.27 -0.66
N SER A 30 1.60 9.17 0.01
CA SER A 30 2.66 8.26 -0.41
C SER A 30 2.34 6.79 -0.21
N MET A 31 2.92 5.94 -1.05
CA MET A 31 2.72 4.48 -1.01
C MET A 31 4.01 3.73 -1.38
N GLY A 32 4.28 2.60 -0.73
CA GLY A 32 5.44 1.75 -1.02
C GLY A 32 6.21 1.32 0.22
N ALA A 33 7.54 1.21 0.13
CA ALA A 33 8.39 0.73 1.22
C ALA A 33 7.86 -0.58 1.85
N ALA A 34 7.70 -1.58 1.00
CA ALA A 34 7.04 -2.85 1.28
C ALA A 34 8.02 -4.00 1.61
N THR A 35 9.29 -3.71 1.84
CA THR A 35 10.27 -4.72 2.26
C THR A 35 9.85 -5.34 3.59
N PRO A 36 9.75 -6.67 3.69
CA PRO A 36 9.52 -7.33 4.95
C PRO A 36 10.74 -7.12 5.87
N ILE A 37 10.48 -6.72 7.11
CA ILE A 37 11.51 -6.52 8.13
C ILE A 37 11.18 -7.34 9.38
N GLN A 38 12.23 -7.76 10.08
CA GLN A 38 12.15 -8.33 11.42
C GLN A 38 12.69 -7.32 12.41
N VAL A 39 12.00 -7.16 13.54
CA VAL A 39 12.44 -6.31 14.65
C VAL A 39 12.91 -7.21 15.78
N GLU A 40 14.22 -7.20 16.06
CA GLU A 40 14.81 -7.94 17.17
C GLU A 40 15.77 -7.03 17.94
N GLY A 41 15.66 -6.99 19.26
CA GLY A 41 16.52 -6.15 20.11
C GLY A 41 16.50 -4.65 19.77
N GLY A 42 15.40 -4.14 19.20
CA GLY A 42 15.25 -2.75 18.78
C GLY A 42 15.90 -2.40 17.44
N LYS A 43 16.44 -3.38 16.70
CA LYS A 43 16.94 -3.20 15.33
C LYS A 43 15.92 -3.69 14.32
N ALA A 44 15.66 -2.89 13.29
CA ALA A 44 14.83 -3.27 12.15
C ALA A 44 15.73 -3.70 10.98
N GLU A 45 15.73 -4.98 10.66
CA GLU A 45 16.54 -5.55 9.58
C GLU A 45 15.65 -6.26 8.56
N ALA A 46 16.05 -6.23 7.29
CA ALA A 46 15.32 -6.98 6.26
C ALA A 46 15.40 -8.47 6.57
N VAL A 47 14.28 -9.17 6.39
CA VAL A 47 14.26 -10.64 6.49
C VAL A 47 15.09 -11.26 5.36
N GLY A 48 15.43 -12.54 5.50
CA GLY A 48 16.22 -13.26 4.50
C GLY A 48 15.59 -13.31 3.12
N GLU A 49 16.43 -13.51 2.10
CA GLU A 49 16.06 -13.48 0.67
C GLU A 49 14.86 -14.36 0.33
N LYS A 50 14.70 -15.52 0.99
CA LYS A 50 13.54 -16.39 0.77
C LYS A 50 12.20 -15.66 0.99
N VAL A 51 12.12 -14.84 2.02
CA VAL A 51 10.89 -14.10 2.35
C VAL A 51 10.76 -12.87 1.48
N VAL A 52 11.87 -12.17 1.17
CA VAL A 52 11.87 -11.04 0.23
C VAL A 52 11.41 -11.48 -1.16
N SER A 53 11.96 -12.57 -1.69
CA SER A 53 11.58 -13.20 -2.96
C SER A 53 10.08 -13.53 -3.00
N TYR A 54 9.56 -14.18 -1.95
CA TYR A 54 8.12 -14.44 -1.84
C TYR A 54 7.29 -13.15 -1.88
N MET A 55 7.67 -12.15 -1.08
CA MET A 55 6.93 -10.88 -1.04
C MET A 55 7.00 -10.10 -2.36
N ARG A 56 8.11 -10.20 -3.11
CA ARG A 56 8.20 -9.64 -4.46
C ARG A 56 7.17 -10.29 -5.38
N SER A 57 7.15 -11.62 -5.44
CA SER A 57 6.20 -12.36 -6.28
C SER A 57 4.74 -12.10 -5.88
N GLU A 58 4.45 -12.03 -4.58
CA GLU A 58 3.11 -11.72 -4.08
C GLU A 58 2.65 -10.31 -4.48
N MET A 59 3.53 -9.33 -4.32
CA MET A 59 3.26 -7.93 -4.69
C MET A 59 3.06 -7.78 -6.20
N ARG A 60 3.89 -8.44 -7.03
CA ARG A 60 3.73 -8.51 -8.48
C ARG A 60 2.38 -9.11 -8.85
N ALA A 61 2.09 -10.32 -8.36
CA ALA A 61 0.89 -11.05 -8.73
C ALA A 61 -0.38 -10.27 -8.36
N THR A 62 -0.37 -9.62 -7.19
CA THR A 62 -1.47 -8.76 -6.74
C THR A 62 -1.68 -7.55 -7.66
N ALA A 63 -0.58 -6.91 -8.09
CA ALA A 63 -0.64 -5.79 -9.01
C ALA A 63 -1.17 -6.22 -10.39
N GLU A 64 -0.63 -7.30 -10.94
CA GLU A 64 -1.02 -7.85 -12.25
C GLU A 64 -2.49 -8.29 -12.26
N ALA A 65 -2.96 -8.92 -11.19
CA ALA A 65 -4.37 -9.33 -11.04
C ALA A 65 -5.35 -8.15 -11.10
N ASN A 66 -4.90 -6.95 -10.74
CA ASN A 66 -5.68 -5.71 -10.81
C ASN A 66 -5.28 -4.81 -11.99
N GLY A 67 -4.55 -5.34 -12.98
CA GLY A 67 -4.17 -4.61 -14.18
C GLY A 67 -3.14 -3.49 -13.95
N ARG A 68 -2.34 -3.58 -12.88
CA ARG A 68 -1.27 -2.63 -12.54
C ARG A 68 0.10 -3.20 -12.87
N ASN A 69 1.09 -2.32 -13.03
CA ASN A 69 2.45 -2.72 -13.38
C ASN A 69 3.13 -3.49 -12.23
N GLY A 70 3.39 -4.78 -12.45
CA GLY A 70 4.04 -5.67 -11.50
C GLY A 70 5.49 -5.29 -11.18
N ASP A 71 6.25 -4.78 -12.15
CA ASP A 71 7.65 -4.36 -11.95
C ASP A 71 7.75 -3.22 -10.94
N VAL A 72 6.85 -2.24 -11.07
CA VAL A 72 6.76 -1.10 -10.14
C VAL A 72 6.38 -1.57 -8.73
N ALA A 73 5.55 -2.60 -8.64
CA ALA A 73 5.13 -3.18 -7.37
C ALA A 73 6.29 -3.94 -6.69
N GLU A 74 7.08 -4.71 -7.45
CA GLU A 74 8.29 -5.39 -6.95
C GLU A 74 9.35 -4.41 -6.43
N ALA A 75 9.55 -3.29 -7.13
CA ALA A 75 10.48 -2.23 -6.71
C ALA A 75 10.11 -1.59 -5.36
N MET A 76 8.86 -1.74 -4.90
CA MET A 76 8.48 -1.32 -3.55
C MET A 76 8.95 -2.30 -2.47
N VAL A 77 9.14 -3.57 -2.82
CA VAL A 77 9.55 -4.64 -1.89
C VAL A 77 11.07 -4.75 -1.84
N ASP A 78 11.73 -4.64 -2.99
CA ASP A 78 13.16 -4.88 -3.11
C ASP A 78 13.88 -3.74 -3.82
N ARG A 79 14.94 -3.26 -3.17
CA ARG A 79 15.78 -2.16 -3.64
C ARG A 79 16.62 -2.56 -4.86
N GLU A 80 16.86 -3.85 -5.08
CA GLU A 80 17.65 -4.32 -6.22
C GLU A 80 16.86 -4.28 -7.54
N VAL A 81 15.53 -4.18 -7.45
CA VAL A 81 14.64 -4.08 -8.61
C VAL A 81 14.66 -2.64 -9.14
N ALA A 82 15.37 -2.45 -10.24
CA ALA A 82 15.36 -1.20 -11.00
C ALA A 82 14.29 -1.24 -12.08
N VAL A 83 13.47 -0.19 -12.15
CA VAL A 83 12.46 -0.01 -13.18
C VAL A 83 12.79 1.27 -13.94
N ALA A 84 13.07 1.13 -15.24
CA ALA A 84 13.51 2.26 -16.08
C ALA A 84 12.51 3.42 -16.03
N GLY A 85 12.99 4.61 -15.66
CA GLY A 85 12.16 5.81 -15.53
C GLY A 85 11.30 5.88 -14.25
N VAL A 86 11.44 4.92 -13.33
CA VAL A 86 10.68 4.82 -12.08
C VAL A 86 11.61 4.74 -10.85
N SER A 87 12.50 3.75 -10.79
CA SER A 87 13.40 3.49 -9.66
C SER A 87 14.80 3.09 -10.12
N GLU A 88 15.81 3.56 -9.39
CA GLU A 88 17.20 3.13 -9.54
C GLU A 88 17.51 1.96 -8.59
N ALA A 89 18.39 1.04 -9.02
CA ALA A 89 18.87 -0.03 -8.15
C ALA A 89 19.56 0.54 -6.90
N GLY A 90 19.31 -0.10 -5.76
CA GLY A 90 19.86 0.26 -4.46
C GLY A 90 18.95 1.12 -3.58
N ARG A 91 17.78 1.56 -4.07
CA ARG A 91 16.79 2.32 -3.27
C ARG A 91 15.40 1.71 -3.35
N LEU A 92 14.72 1.64 -2.20
CA LEU A 92 13.33 1.21 -2.16
C LEU A 92 12.41 2.25 -2.79
N LEU A 93 11.49 1.80 -3.62
CA LEU A 93 10.50 2.67 -4.22
C LEU A 93 9.42 3.05 -3.20
N THR A 94 9.20 4.35 -3.09
CA THR A 94 7.99 4.94 -2.52
C THR A 94 7.50 5.97 -3.52
N VAL A 95 6.25 5.89 -3.91
CA VAL A 95 5.64 6.82 -4.88
C VAL A 95 4.89 7.92 -4.16
N THR A 96 4.97 9.14 -4.69
CA THR A 96 4.08 10.25 -4.36
C THR A 96 2.75 10.12 -5.12
N THR A 97 1.76 10.95 -4.76
CA THR A 97 0.50 11.08 -5.52
C THR A 97 0.72 11.26 -7.03
N GLU A 98 1.61 12.17 -7.42
CA GLU A 98 1.90 12.45 -8.84
C GLU A 98 2.54 11.25 -9.55
N GLN A 99 3.50 10.59 -8.89
CA GLN A 99 4.13 9.39 -9.42
C GLN A 99 3.14 8.23 -9.53
N ALA A 100 2.28 8.06 -8.54
CA ALA A 100 1.26 7.01 -8.55
C ALA A 100 0.28 7.17 -9.71
N LEU A 101 -0.12 8.40 -10.05
CA LEU A 101 -0.90 8.68 -11.26
C LEU A 101 -0.09 8.43 -12.53
N LYS A 102 1.14 8.94 -12.59
CA LYS A 102 2.03 8.82 -13.76
C LYS A 102 2.32 7.37 -14.13
N PHE A 103 2.53 6.51 -13.14
CA PHE A 103 2.87 5.09 -13.34
C PHE A 103 1.63 4.18 -13.42
N GLY A 104 0.42 4.74 -13.45
CA GLY A 104 -0.82 3.97 -13.57
C GLY A 104 -1.15 3.12 -12.33
N ILE A 105 -0.63 3.51 -11.16
CA ILE A 105 -0.92 2.85 -9.88
C ILE A 105 -2.25 3.37 -9.33
N ALA A 106 -2.41 4.70 -9.31
CA ALA A 106 -3.60 5.37 -8.82
C ALA A 106 -4.57 5.67 -9.97
N ASN A 107 -5.86 5.54 -9.69
CA ASN A 107 -6.94 5.85 -10.62
C ASN A 107 -7.33 7.34 -10.59
N ALA A 108 -7.19 7.99 -9.44
CA ALA A 108 -7.54 9.39 -9.26
C ALA A 108 -6.80 10.05 -8.09
N GLN A 109 -6.66 11.38 -8.16
CA GLN A 109 -6.35 12.21 -7.01
C GLN A 109 -7.63 12.88 -6.51
N ILE A 110 -7.97 12.65 -5.25
CA ILE A 110 -9.21 13.12 -4.62
C ILE A 110 -8.92 13.45 -3.16
N GLU A 111 -9.32 14.64 -2.71
CA GLU A 111 -8.91 15.15 -1.38
C GLU A 111 -9.80 14.68 -0.22
N THR A 112 -11.05 14.31 -0.49
CA THR A 112 -12.02 13.95 0.55
C THR A 112 -12.78 12.68 0.21
N LEU A 113 -13.20 11.96 1.25
CA LEU A 113 -14.03 10.78 1.09
C LEU A 113 -15.37 11.12 0.42
N ASP A 114 -15.97 12.27 0.75
CA ASP A 114 -17.22 12.71 0.13
C ASP A 114 -17.06 12.98 -1.37
N ALA A 115 -15.95 13.61 -1.78
CA ALA A 115 -15.65 13.80 -3.20
C ALA A 115 -15.43 12.48 -3.92
N LEU A 116 -14.77 11.51 -3.27
CA LEU A 116 -14.55 10.17 -3.79
C LEU A 116 -15.89 9.42 -3.98
N LEU A 117 -16.75 9.44 -2.96
CA LEU A 117 -18.08 8.85 -3.04
C LEU A 117 -18.92 9.53 -4.12
N GLY A 118 -18.82 10.86 -4.26
CA GLY A 118 -19.46 11.61 -5.34
C GLY A 118 -19.03 11.14 -6.73
N GLN A 119 -17.73 11.02 -6.97
CA GLN A 119 -17.17 10.56 -8.24
C GLN A 119 -17.60 9.12 -8.59
N LEU A 120 -17.78 8.27 -7.58
CA LEU A 120 -18.21 6.89 -7.74
C LEU A 120 -19.73 6.72 -7.85
N GLY A 121 -20.51 7.82 -7.85
CA GLY A 121 -21.97 7.76 -7.88
C GLY A 121 -22.63 7.31 -6.58
N LEU A 122 -21.89 7.32 -5.47
CA LEU A 122 -22.28 6.83 -4.14
C LEU A 122 -22.61 7.95 -3.16
N ALA A 123 -22.77 9.21 -3.61
CA ALA A 123 -23.03 10.36 -2.73
C ALA A 123 -24.27 10.21 -1.81
N LYS A 124 -25.26 9.41 -2.22
CA LYS A 124 -26.49 9.17 -1.44
C LYS A 124 -26.50 7.82 -0.72
N ALA A 125 -25.41 7.07 -0.77
CA ALA A 125 -25.33 5.77 -0.13
C ALA A 125 -25.35 5.92 1.39
N THR A 126 -25.99 4.98 2.09
CA THR A 126 -25.95 4.94 3.56
C THR A 126 -24.55 4.53 4.01
N ARG A 127 -23.91 5.40 4.79
CA ARG A 127 -22.59 5.13 5.37
C ARG A 127 -22.74 4.33 6.66
N VAL A 128 -22.16 3.15 6.68
CA VAL A 128 -22.02 2.33 7.89
C VAL A 128 -20.54 2.27 8.22
N GLU A 129 -20.13 2.91 9.30
CA GLU A 129 -18.79 2.78 9.83
C GLU A 129 -18.75 1.67 10.88
N PRO A 130 -18.03 0.56 10.63
CA PRO A 130 -17.82 -0.43 11.66
C PRO A 130 -17.01 0.22 12.79
N THR A 131 -17.60 0.27 13.99
CA THR A 131 -16.85 0.68 15.17
C THR A 131 -16.07 -0.53 15.68
N ILE A 132 -14.76 -0.35 15.89
CA ILE A 132 -13.94 -1.37 16.55
C ILE A 132 -14.52 -1.56 17.95
N ASN A 133 -15.11 -2.73 18.20
CA ASN A 133 -15.61 -3.05 19.53
C ASN A 133 -14.43 -3.22 20.50
N TRP A 134 -14.68 -3.06 21.80
CA TRP A 134 -13.64 -3.11 22.81
C TRP A 134 -12.89 -4.46 22.84
N ALA A 135 -13.53 -5.54 22.43
CA ALA A 135 -12.92 -6.87 22.36
C ALA A 135 -11.88 -6.97 21.24
N GLU A 136 -12.10 -6.31 20.09
CA GLU A 136 -11.12 -6.20 19.01
C GLU A 136 -9.93 -5.29 19.37
N LYS A 137 -10.14 -4.25 20.19
CA LYS A 137 -9.05 -3.46 20.77
C LYS A 137 -8.21 -4.29 21.74
N LEU A 138 -8.86 -5.09 22.60
CA LEU A 138 -8.18 -5.98 23.55
C LEU A 138 -7.44 -7.11 22.82
N ALA A 139 -8.05 -7.72 21.82
CA ALA A 139 -7.39 -8.74 20.99
C ALA A 139 -6.16 -8.15 20.30
N ARG A 140 -6.28 -6.98 19.67
CA ARG A 140 -5.14 -6.28 19.07
C ARG A 140 -4.05 -5.94 20.07
N PHE A 141 -4.39 -5.48 21.28
CA PHE A 141 -3.43 -5.22 22.35
C PHE A 141 -2.71 -6.50 22.80
N LEU A 142 -3.44 -7.60 23.00
CA LEU A 142 -2.87 -8.89 23.43
C LEU A 142 -2.06 -9.59 22.33
N THR A 143 -2.29 -9.27 21.07
CA THR A 143 -1.54 -9.81 19.93
C THR A 143 -0.52 -8.81 19.37
N ASP A 144 -0.37 -7.63 19.96
CA ASP A 144 0.63 -6.65 19.56
C ASP A 144 2.00 -7.10 20.09
N PRO A 145 2.99 -7.44 19.25
CA PRO A 145 4.27 -8.00 19.68
C PRO A 145 5.20 -6.97 20.37
N VAL A 146 4.69 -5.80 20.73
CA VAL A 146 5.42 -4.73 21.43
C VAL A 146 5.06 -4.66 22.93
N VAL A 147 4.18 -5.54 23.44
CA VAL A 147 4.00 -5.80 24.89
C VAL A 147 4.33 -7.25 25.22
#